data_AF-A0A7V9Z9M8-F1
#
_entry.id   AF-A0A7V9Z9M8-F1
#
_cell.length_a   1.000
_cell.length_b   1.000
_cell.length_c   1.000
_cell.angle_alpha   90.00
_cell.angle_beta   90.00
_cell.angle_gamma   90.00
#
_symmetry.space_group_name_H-M   'P 1'
#
loop_
_entity.id
_entity.type
_entity.pdbx_description
1 polymer ?
#
loop_
_entity_poly.entity_id
_entity_poly.type
_entity_poly.pdbx_seq_one_letter_code
_entity_poly.pdbx_strand_id
1 'polypeptide(L)'
;MKNRSGAVQFAVLSSSLQERTRKQFEEANWGTGQSSPWVDNFRVVKVKKISDTKLQFTIAYNLVTSYARLGSGQKVITVEKNPEPYRTNWFITKITTKYNQWEAFAPAETVIK
;
A
#
# COMPACT_ATOMS: atom_id res chain seq x y z
N MET A 1 4.40 -10.20 -8.74
CA MET A 1 4.34 -8.72 -8.87
C MET A 1 5.38 -8.27 -9.88
N LYS A 2 5.00 -7.56 -10.95
CA LYS A 2 5.94 -7.18 -12.04
C LYS A 2 6.72 -5.88 -11.79
N ASN A 3 6.22 -4.98 -10.94
CA ASN A 3 6.90 -3.71 -10.64
C ASN A 3 7.00 -3.49 -9.13
N ARG A 4 8.21 -3.25 -8.62
CA ARG A 4 8.56 -3.11 -7.18
C ARG A 4 9.26 -1.77 -6.94
N SER A 5 8.59 -0.68 -7.35
CA SER A 5 9.15 0.66 -7.30
C SER A 5 8.65 1.40 -6.05
N GLY A 6 9.53 1.55 -5.08
CA GLY A 6 9.32 2.41 -3.91
C GLY A 6 9.15 3.88 -4.29
N ALA A 7 9.80 4.34 -5.37
CA ALA A 7 9.61 5.71 -5.87
C ALA A 7 8.17 5.97 -6.34
N VAL A 8 7.58 5.04 -7.11
CA VAL A 8 6.17 5.12 -7.51
C VAL A 8 5.25 5.06 -6.29
N GLN A 9 5.54 4.17 -5.34
CA GLN A 9 4.76 4.07 -4.12
C GLN A 9 4.83 5.36 -3.30
N PHE A 10 6.01 5.97 -3.18
CA PHE A 10 6.25 7.22 -2.45
C PHE A 10 5.54 8.41 -3.09
N ALA A 11 5.54 8.49 -4.43
CA ALA A 11 4.94 9.58 -5.18
C ALA A 11 3.43 9.72 -4.98
N VAL A 12 2.73 8.64 -4.62
CA VAL A 12 1.28 8.65 -4.37
C VAL A 12 0.91 8.82 -2.89
N LEU A 13 1.88 8.91 -1.99
CA LEU A 13 1.65 9.19 -0.57
C LEU A 13 1.33 10.67 -0.35
N SER A 14 0.59 10.97 0.72
CA SER A 14 0.42 12.35 1.18
C SER A 14 1.73 12.93 1.71
N SER A 15 1.87 14.26 1.71
CA SER A 15 3.09 14.94 2.18
C SER A 15 3.50 14.49 3.59
N SER A 16 2.53 14.27 4.48
CA SER A 16 2.78 13.78 5.84
C SER A 16 3.29 12.33 5.88
N LEU A 17 2.81 11.45 4.98
CA LEU A 17 3.38 10.10 4.89
C LEU A 17 4.75 10.12 4.22
N GLN A 18 4.95 10.97 3.22
CA GLN A 18 6.26 11.16 2.57
C GLN A 18 7.30 11.57 3.60
N GLU A 19 7.05 12.61 4.39
CA GLU A 19 7.95 13.10 5.42
C GLU A 19 8.34 12.01 6.44
N ARG A 20 7.36 11.23 6.90
CA ARG A 20 7.57 10.17 7.91
C ARG A 20 8.28 8.91 7.38
N THR A 21 8.26 8.68 6.08
CA THR A 21 8.71 7.41 5.47
C THR A 21 9.91 7.57 4.53
N ARG A 22 10.27 8.81 4.17
CA ARG A 22 11.32 9.11 3.20
C ARG A 22 12.63 8.41 3.52
N LYS A 23 13.10 8.51 4.76
CA LYS A 23 14.36 7.89 5.20
C LYS A 23 14.36 6.38 4.97
N GLN A 24 13.27 5.71 5.31
CA GLN A 24 13.12 4.27 5.14
C GLN A 24 13.06 3.86 3.65
N PHE A 25 12.44 4.68 2.79
CA PHE A 25 12.48 4.46 1.34
C PHE A 25 13.89 4.66 0.77
N GLU A 26 14.62 5.69 1.21
CA GLU A 26 16.01 5.95 0.82
C GLU A 26 16.95 4.82 1.27
N GLU A 27 16.83 4.36 2.52
CA GLU A 27 17.59 3.21 3.06
C GLU A 27 17.29 1.91 2.32
N ALA A 28 16.07 1.73 1.83
CA ALA A 28 15.68 0.60 0.97
C ALA A 28 16.10 0.77 -0.50
N ASN A 29 16.90 1.79 -0.84
CA ASN A 29 17.28 2.15 -2.22
C ASN A 29 16.07 2.29 -3.15
N TRP A 30 14.95 2.80 -2.62
CA TRP A 30 13.68 2.94 -3.33
C TRP A 30 13.10 1.61 -3.84
N GLY A 31 13.52 0.47 -3.30
CA GLY A 31 12.90 -0.84 -3.54
C GLY A 31 11.80 -1.13 -2.52
N THR A 32 10.71 -1.78 -2.94
CA THR A 32 9.66 -2.28 -2.03
C THR A 32 9.19 -3.67 -2.38
N GLY A 33 8.66 -4.38 -1.38
CA GLY A 33 8.21 -5.76 -1.53
C GLY A 33 9.37 -6.75 -1.62
N GLN A 34 9.08 -7.96 -2.11
CA GLN A 34 10.03 -9.06 -2.20
C GLN A 34 9.84 -9.85 -3.50
N SER A 35 10.81 -10.71 -3.83
CA SER A 35 10.74 -11.59 -5.00
C SER A 35 9.76 -12.73 -4.80
N SER A 36 9.76 -13.35 -3.63
CA SER A 36 8.90 -14.46 -3.24
C SER A 36 8.67 -14.47 -1.73
N PRO A 37 7.44 -14.79 -1.26
CA PRO A 37 6.22 -14.83 -2.06
C PRO A 37 5.82 -13.44 -2.56
N TRP A 38 5.15 -13.42 -3.72
CA TRP A 38 4.66 -12.20 -4.35
C TRP A 38 3.14 -12.11 -4.31
N VAL A 39 2.65 -10.87 -4.43
CA VAL A 39 1.22 -10.57 -4.58
C VAL A 39 0.72 -11.08 -5.93
N ASP A 40 -0.41 -11.79 -5.88
CA ASP A 40 -1.20 -12.24 -7.02
C ASP A 40 -2.72 -12.09 -6.73
N ASN A 41 -3.57 -12.09 -7.77
CA ASN A 41 -5.03 -11.97 -7.66
C ASN A 41 -5.51 -10.80 -6.76
N PHE A 42 -4.93 -9.62 -6.99
CA PHE A 42 -5.33 -8.39 -6.31
C PHE A 42 -6.78 -8.03 -6.66
N ARG A 43 -7.57 -7.68 -5.65
CA ARG A 43 -8.96 -7.23 -5.82
C ARG A 43 -9.38 -6.27 -4.72
N VAL A 44 -10.18 -5.27 -5.09
CA VAL A 44 -10.89 -4.43 -4.13
C VAL A 44 -12.12 -5.21 -3.65
N VAL A 45 -12.23 -5.44 -2.34
CA VAL A 45 -13.35 -6.18 -1.73
C VAL A 45 -14.36 -5.29 -1.03
N LYS A 46 -13.96 -4.06 -0.68
CA LYS A 46 -14.88 -3.07 -0.10
C LYS A 46 -14.41 -1.66 -0.42
N VAL A 47 -15.38 -0.77 -0.66
CA VAL A 47 -15.18 0.67 -0.72
C VAL A 47 -16.10 1.33 0.29
N LYS A 48 -15.55 2.21 1.13
CA LYS A 48 -16.30 3.01 2.10
C LYS A 48 -16.03 4.48 1.83
N LYS A 49 -17.08 5.24 1.54
CA LYS A 49 -17.03 6.71 1.51
C LYS A 49 -17.04 7.22 2.95
N ILE A 50 -15.96 7.90 3.35
CA ILE A 50 -15.87 8.55 4.67
C ILE A 50 -16.41 9.98 4.57
N SER A 51 -16.08 10.67 3.48
CA SER A 51 -16.61 11.98 3.10
C SER A 51 -16.51 12.15 1.58
N ASP A 52 -16.89 13.31 1.04
CA ASP A 52 -16.70 13.63 -0.39
C ASP A 52 -15.23 13.69 -0.82
N THR A 53 -14.33 13.94 0.14
CA THR A 53 -12.89 14.05 -0.10
C THR A 53 -12.10 12.88 0.44
N LYS A 54 -12.75 11.86 1.03
CA LYS A 54 -12.05 10.76 1.72
C LYS A 54 -12.72 9.42 1.48
N LEU A 55 -11.93 8.49 0.95
CA LEU A 55 -12.36 7.12 0.66
C LEU A 55 -11.47 6.12 1.37
N GLN A 56 -12.05 4.99 1.73
CA GLN A 56 -11.33 3.85 2.27
C GLN A 56 -11.61 2.61 1.42
N PHE A 57 -10.53 1.98 0.98
CA PHE A 57 -10.54 0.74 0.23
C PHE A 57 -10.07 -0.40 1.12
N THR A 58 -10.78 -1.52 1.06
CA THR A 58 -10.26 -2.79 1.56
C THR A 58 -9.88 -3.63 0.35
N ILE A 59 -8.64 -4.07 0.30
CA ILE A 59 -8.10 -4.93 -0.76
C ILE A 59 -7.80 -6.31 -0.20
N ALA A 60 -7.93 -7.32 -1.05
CA ALA A 60 -7.49 -8.68 -0.77
C ALA A 60 -6.60 -9.16 -1.91
N TYR A 61 -5.66 -10.03 -1.60
CA TYR A 61 -4.74 -10.63 -2.56
C TYR A 61 -4.26 -11.99 -2.06
N ASN A 62 -3.64 -12.74 -2.95
CA ASN A 62 -2.97 -13.98 -2.64
C ASN A 62 -1.48 -13.72 -2.47
N LEU A 63 -0.83 -14.53 -1.63
CA LEU A 63 0.63 -14.64 -1.58
C LEU A 63 1.02 -15.98 -2.19
N VAL A 64 1.82 -15.93 -3.24
CA VAL A 64 2.21 -17.12 -4.01
C VAL A 64 3.72 -17.15 -4.24
N THR A 65 4.27 -18.35 -4.30
CA THR A 65 5.62 -18.65 -4.79
C THR A 65 5.50 -19.34 -6.15
N SER A 66 6.61 -19.75 -6.75
CA SER A 66 6.61 -20.53 -7.98
C SER A 66 6.01 -21.94 -7.81
N TYR A 67 5.88 -22.42 -6.58
CA TYR A 67 5.51 -23.81 -6.29
C TYR A 67 4.27 -23.94 -5.39
N ALA A 68 3.88 -22.87 -4.68
CA ALA A 68 2.80 -22.95 -3.70
C ALA A 68 2.07 -21.63 -3.51
N ARG A 69 0.82 -21.74 -3.04
CA ARG A 69 0.06 -20.62 -2.50
C ARG A 69 0.22 -20.59 -0.98
N LEU A 70 0.81 -19.51 -0.46
CA LEU A 70 1.11 -19.35 0.97
C LEU A 70 -0.02 -18.66 1.76
N GLY A 71 -1.10 -18.28 1.08
CA GLY A 71 -2.32 -17.79 1.70
C GLY A 71 -2.85 -16.55 1.02
N SER A 72 -3.55 -15.72 1.80
CA SER A 72 -4.09 -14.43 1.37
C SER A 72 -3.71 -13.32 2.35
N GLY A 73 -3.52 -12.12 1.82
CA GLY A 73 -3.35 -10.91 2.61
C GLY A 73 -4.53 -9.95 2.41
N GLN A 74 -4.63 -8.99 3.33
CA GLN A 74 -5.64 -7.94 3.31
C GLN A 74 -5.02 -6.63 3.79
N LYS A 75 -5.30 -5.54 3.07
CA LYS A 75 -4.93 -4.18 3.49
C LYS A 75 -6.14 -3.27 3.45
N VAL A 76 -6.14 -2.30 4.36
CA VAL A 76 -7.07 -1.17 4.36
C VAL A 76 -6.29 0.07 3.99
N ILE A 77 -6.66 0.70 2.88
CA ILE A 77 -6.00 1.88 2.32
C ILE A 77 -6.98 3.05 2.38
N THR A 78 -6.58 4.13 3.03
CA THR A 78 -7.35 5.38 3.04
C THR A 78 -6.68 6.36 2.09
N VAL A 79 -7.50 6.95 1.22
CA VAL A 79 -7.08 8.00 0.29
C VAL A 79 -7.86 9.27 0.56
N GLU A 80 -7.22 10.40 0.32
CA GLU A 80 -7.81 11.72 0.48
C GLU A 80 -7.53 12.55 -0.77
N LYS A 81 -8.55 13.30 -1.20
CA LYS A 81 -8.45 14.17 -2.37
C LYS A 81 -7.44 15.27 -2.07
N ASN A 82 -6.64 15.64 -3.07
CA ASN A 82 -5.79 16.81 -2.98
C ASN A 82 -6.63 18.05 -2.63
N PRO A 83 -6.35 18.77 -1.52
CA PRO A 83 -7.11 19.95 -1.13
C PRO A 83 -6.85 21.16 -2.03
N GLU A 84 -5.77 21.14 -2.82
CA GLU A 84 -5.42 22.21 -3.75
C GLU A 84 -6.54 22.44 -4.79
N PRO A 85 -6.95 23.71 -5.03
CA PRO A 85 -7.95 24.04 -6.03
C PRO A 85 -7.60 23.44 -7.40
N TYR A 86 -8.63 22.97 -8.13
CA TYR A 86 -8.52 22.39 -9.48
C TYR A 86 -7.72 21.08 -9.61
N ARG A 87 -7.12 20.56 -8.53
CA ARG A 87 -6.46 19.25 -8.54
C ARG A 87 -7.49 18.14 -8.35
N THR A 88 -7.35 17.08 -9.15
CA THR A 88 -8.23 15.90 -9.12
C THR A 88 -7.54 14.65 -8.60
N ASN A 89 -6.24 14.73 -8.33
CA ASN A 89 -5.46 13.61 -7.81
C ASN A 89 -5.81 13.32 -6.34
N TRP A 90 -5.56 12.08 -5.95
CA TRP A 90 -5.77 11.58 -4.60
C TRP A 90 -4.45 11.08 -4.04
N PHE A 91 -4.26 11.24 -2.74
CA PHE A 91 -3.09 10.75 -2.03
C PHE A 91 -3.48 9.66 -1.04
N ILE A 92 -2.63 8.65 -0.91
CA ILE A 92 -2.72 7.69 0.18
C ILE A 92 -2.35 8.41 1.47
N THR A 93 -3.24 8.38 2.45
CA THR A 93 -3.02 9.00 3.77
C THR A 93 -2.86 8.00 4.90
N LYS A 94 -3.27 6.74 4.67
CA LYS A 94 -3.07 5.65 5.63
C LYS A 94 -3.09 4.29 4.92
N ILE A 95 -2.16 3.42 5.29
CA ILE A 95 -2.20 2.00 4.94
C ILE A 95 -2.14 1.21 6.23
N THR A 96 -3.08 0.29 6.41
CA THR A 96 -3.12 -0.64 7.53
C THR A 96 -3.13 -2.06 7.00
N THR A 97 -2.21 -2.86 7.51
CA THR A 97 -1.98 -4.22 7.03
C THR A 97 -2.10 -5.16 8.20
N LYS A 98 -2.89 -6.23 8.05
CA LYS A 98 -2.87 -7.31 9.03
C LYS A 98 -1.57 -8.10 8.86
N TYR A 99 -0.87 -8.34 9.95
CA TYR A 99 0.39 -9.09 9.93
C TYR A 99 0.19 -10.44 9.25
N ASN A 100 1.14 -10.75 8.36
CA ASN A 100 1.28 -12.03 7.72
C ASN A 100 2.77 -12.34 7.66
N GLN A 101 3.19 -13.46 8.26
CA GLN A 101 4.59 -13.88 8.34
C GLN A 101 5.26 -14.06 6.97
N TRP A 102 4.46 -14.24 5.92
CA TRP A 102 4.95 -14.45 4.55
C TRP A 102 5.05 -13.14 3.75
N GLU A 103 4.61 -12.00 4.29
CA GLU A 103 4.54 -10.74 3.55
C GLU A 103 5.64 -9.77 3.95
N ALA A 104 6.25 -9.13 2.94
CA ALA A 104 7.06 -7.94 3.14
C ALA A 104 6.17 -6.69 3.17
N PHE A 105 6.41 -5.78 4.11
CA PHE A 105 5.63 -4.56 4.30
C PHE A 105 6.41 -3.33 3.82
N ALA A 106 5.75 -2.43 3.10
CA ALA A 106 6.38 -1.18 2.69
C ALA A 106 6.46 -0.17 3.86
N PRO A 107 7.38 0.81 3.81
CA PRO A 107 7.58 1.76 4.91
C PRO A 107 6.34 2.55 5.36
N ALA A 108 5.40 2.81 4.45
CA ALA A 108 4.18 3.57 4.73
C ALA A 108 3.06 2.74 5.38
N GLU A 109 3.30 1.46 5.66
CA GLU A 109 2.31 0.55 6.21
C GLU A 109 2.36 0.51 7.74
N THR A 110 1.20 0.64 8.38
CA THR A 110 1.02 0.28 9.79
C THR A 110 0.61 -1.19 9.88
N VAL A 111 1.48 -2.04 10.43
CA VAL A 111 1.24 -3.48 10.58
C VAL A 111 0.59 -3.77 11.93
N ILE A 112 -0.58 -4.42 11.91
CA ILE A 112 -1.31 -4.83 13.13
C ILE A 112 -1.14 -6.33 13.30
N LYS A 113 -0.67 -6.75 14.48
CA LYS A 113 -0.56 -8.18 14.84
C LYS A 113 -1.91 -8.76 15.25
#